data_AF-A0A7W1KBA2-F1
#
_entry.id   AF-A0A7W1KBA2-F1
#
_cell.length_a   1.000
_cell.length_b   1.000
_cell.length_c   1.000
_cell.angle_alpha   90.00
_cell.angle_beta   90.00
_cell.angle_gamma   90.00
#
_symmetry.space_group_name_H-M   'P 1'
#
loop_
_entity.id
_entity.type
_entity.pdbx_description
1 polymer ?
#
loop_
_entity_poly.entity_id
_entity_poly.type
_entity_poly.pdbx_seq_one_letter_code
_entity_poly.pdbx_strand_id
1 'polypeptide(L)'
;MRRILATLLALAATLAAAAPADAYDDADLKRTLTREMLRASPASSAYVRDLDTGRELYALRPATARIPASVDKLFVTATALLRLGPQATLDTRAVSEAPVDDDGVLRGDLVLVGAGDPFFGAAAATRLARA
;
A
#
# COMPACT_ATOMS: atom_id res chain seq x y z
N MET A 1 33.71 19.16 32.94
CA MET A 1 33.35 17.79 33.39
C MET A 1 31.94 17.69 33.99
N ARG A 2 31.57 18.48 35.02
CA ARG A 2 30.21 18.40 35.64
C ARG A 2 29.03 18.59 34.67
N ARG A 3 29.14 19.46 33.67
CA ARG A 3 28.08 19.68 32.67
C ARG A 3 27.91 18.53 31.69
N ILE A 4 29.00 17.86 31.32
CA ILE A 4 29.01 16.69 30.42
C ILE A 4 28.44 15.46 31.14
N LEU A 5 28.77 15.30 32.42
CA LEU A 5 28.23 14.23 33.24
C LEU A 5 26.72 14.42 33.47
N ALA A 6 26.27 15.66 33.69
CA ALA A 6 24.85 15.98 33.84
C ALA A 6 24.04 15.75 32.55
N THR A 7 24.58 16.08 31.38
CA THR A 7 23.91 15.77 30.09
C THR A 7 23.91 14.28 29.78
N LEU A 8 24.97 13.53 30.11
CA LEU A 8 24.99 12.07 29.93
C LEU A 8 24.01 11.36 30.86
N LEU A 9 23.88 11.82 32.11
CA LEU A 9 22.88 11.31 33.06
C LEU A 9 21.45 11.63 32.63
N ALA A 10 21.21 12.84 32.10
CA ALA A 10 19.90 13.21 31.56
C ALA A 10 19.54 12.38 30.31
N LEU A 11 20.50 12.11 29.42
CA LEU A 11 20.29 11.29 28.23
C LEU A 11 20.03 9.81 28.58
N ALA A 12 20.76 9.27 29.57
CA ALA A 12 20.53 7.92 30.07
C ALA A 12 19.16 7.77 30.75
N ALA A 13 18.71 8.79 31.49
CA ALA A 13 17.37 8.83 32.09
C ALA A 13 16.25 8.89 31.03
N THR A 14 16.47 9.58 29.90
CA THR A 14 15.50 9.60 28.80
C THR A 14 15.44 8.28 28.03
N LEU A 15 16.55 7.53 27.93
CA LEU A 15 16.55 6.19 27.33
C LEU A 15 15.88 5.13 28.23
N ALA A 16 15.99 5.28 29.55
CA ALA A 16 15.37 4.36 30.52
C ALA A 16 13.87 4.63 30.76
N ALA A 17 13.36 5.79 30.34
CA ALA A 17 11.96 6.20 30.51
C ALA A 17 11.08 5.94 29.27
N ALA A 18 11.60 5.26 28.25
CA ALA A 18 10.75 4.63 27.25
C ALA A 18 10.00 3.48 27.95
N ALA A 19 8.84 3.80 28.56
CA ALA A 19 7.92 2.78 29.04
C ALA A 19 7.72 1.78 27.89
N PRO A 20 7.73 0.45 28.16
CA PRO A 20 7.25 -0.47 27.15
C PRO A 20 5.88 0.03 26.73
N ALA A 21 5.64 0.19 25.43
CA ALA A 21 4.28 0.39 24.97
C ALA A 21 3.50 -0.81 25.53
N ASP A 22 2.55 -0.56 26.43
CA ASP A 22 1.71 -1.62 26.98
C ASP A 22 1.03 -2.28 25.79
N ALA A 23 1.50 -3.47 25.44
CA ALA A 23 0.80 -4.31 24.51
C ALA A 23 -0.58 -4.57 25.13
N TYR A 24 -1.65 -4.23 24.41
CA TYR A 24 -2.98 -4.63 24.84
C TYR A 24 -2.97 -6.13 25.11
N ASP A 25 -3.30 -6.53 26.34
CA ASP A 25 -3.61 -7.93 26.57
C ASP A 25 -4.91 -8.30 25.81
N ASP A 26 -5.14 -9.60 25.62
CA ASP A 26 -6.29 -10.07 24.84
C ASP A 26 -7.63 -9.59 25.43
N ALA A 27 -7.71 -9.44 26.75
CA ALA A 27 -8.94 -9.03 27.43
C ALA A 27 -9.23 -7.55 27.18
N ASP A 28 -8.19 -6.72 27.21
CA ASP A 28 -8.25 -5.29 26.96
C ASP A 28 -8.56 -4.99 25.51
N LEU A 29 -7.95 -5.73 24.58
CA LEU A 29 -8.27 -5.68 23.15
C LEU A 29 -9.77 -5.98 22.93
N LYS A 30 -10.25 -7.13 23.42
CA LYS A 30 -11.65 -7.54 23.27
C LYS A 30 -12.61 -6.52 23.85
N ARG A 31 -12.36 -6.09 25.09
CA ARG A 31 -13.19 -5.12 25.81
C ARG A 31 -13.27 -3.78 25.07
N THR A 32 -12.15 -3.31 24.55
CA THR A 32 -12.07 -2.05 23.79
C THR A 32 -12.82 -2.17 22.47
N LEU A 33 -12.54 -3.21 21.67
CA LEU A 33 -13.20 -3.42 20.39
C LEU A 33 -14.70 -3.65 20.53
N THR A 34 -15.15 -4.39 21.56
CA THR A 34 -16.59 -4.54 21.85
C THR A 34 -17.22 -3.18 22.12
N ARG A 35 -16.62 -2.36 22.99
CA ARG A 35 -17.15 -1.04 23.33
C ARG A 35 -17.29 -0.14 22.11
N GLU A 36 -16.27 -0.09 21.26
CA GLU A 36 -16.32 0.75 20.06
C GLU A 36 -17.30 0.19 19.02
N MET A 37 -17.38 -1.13 18.88
CA MET A 37 -18.32 -1.74 17.93
C MET A 37 -19.78 -1.65 18.35
N LEU A 38 -20.07 -1.48 19.65
CA LEU A 38 -21.42 -1.16 20.12
C LEU A 38 -21.87 0.25 19.70
N ARG A 39 -20.93 1.17 19.48
CA ARG A 39 -21.22 2.54 19.00
C ARG A 39 -21.32 2.63 17.48
N ALA A 40 -20.79 1.65 16.77
CA ALA A 40 -20.83 1.62 15.32
C ALA A 40 -22.20 1.16 14.78
N SER A 41 -22.40 1.35 13.48
CA SER A 41 -23.59 0.84 12.80
C SER A 41 -23.72 -0.69 12.94
N PRO A 42 -24.94 -1.26 13.08
CA PRO A 42 -25.18 -2.70 13.02
C PRO A 42 -24.65 -3.36 11.73
N ALA A 43 -24.50 -2.58 10.64
CA ALA A 43 -23.90 -3.03 9.39
C ALA A 43 -22.37 -3.22 9.47
N SER A 44 -21.72 -2.82 10.57
CA SER A 44 -20.28 -2.98 10.77
C SER A 44 -19.94 -4.43 11.08
N SER A 45 -18.70 -4.84 10.86
CA SER A 45 -18.15 -6.14 11.28
C SER A 45 -16.67 -5.94 11.60
N ALA A 46 -16.13 -6.77 12.46
CA ALA A 46 -14.73 -6.69 12.86
C ALA A 46 -14.16 -8.07 13.11
N TYR A 47 -12.91 -8.26 12.73
CA TYR A 47 -12.19 -9.51 12.89
C TYR A 47 -10.72 -9.20 13.15
N VAL A 48 -10.15 -9.83 14.17
CA VAL A 48 -8.74 -9.69 14.53
C VAL A 48 -8.16 -11.08 14.75
N ARG A 49 -7.03 -11.34 14.11
CA ARG A 49 -6.33 -12.61 14.16
C ARG A 49 -4.84 -12.36 14.36
N ASP A 50 -4.27 -13.12 15.28
CA ASP A 50 -2.83 -13.27 15.43
C ASP A 50 -2.29 -14.06 14.22
N LEU A 51 -1.39 -13.45 13.45
CA LEU A 51 -0.85 -14.06 12.23
C LEU A 51 0.24 -15.09 12.51
N ASP A 52 0.90 -15.04 13.67
CA ASP A 52 1.96 -15.99 14.05
C ASP A 52 1.34 -17.28 14.59
N THR A 53 0.35 -17.16 15.48
CA THR A 53 -0.32 -18.31 16.11
C THR A 53 -1.57 -18.77 15.36
N GLY A 54 -2.10 -17.92 14.47
CA GLY A 54 -3.37 -18.15 13.78
C GLY A 54 -4.60 -17.99 14.68
N ARG A 55 -4.43 -17.56 15.93
CA ARG A 55 -5.50 -17.45 16.93
C ARG A 55 -6.42 -16.27 16.63
N GLU A 56 -7.73 -16.51 16.70
CA GLU A 56 -8.72 -15.43 16.68
C GLU A 56 -8.67 -14.65 18.00
N LEU A 57 -8.40 -13.36 17.91
CA LEU A 57 -8.36 -12.47 19.07
C LEU A 57 -9.69 -11.73 19.27
N TYR A 58 -10.43 -11.47 18.18
CA TYR A 58 -11.74 -10.82 18.22
C TYR A 58 -12.56 -11.13 16.97
N ALA A 59 -13.86 -11.36 17.14
CA ALA A 59 -14.78 -11.49 16.02
C ALA A 59 -16.15 -10.89 16.33
N LEU A 60 -16.67 -10.11 15.39
CA LEU A 60 -18.02 -9.58 15.40
C LEU A 60 -18.60 -9.70 13.99
N ARG A 61 -19.59 -10.60 13.83
CA ARG A 61 -20.26 -10.90 12.55
C ARG A 61 -19.25 -11.23 11.42
N PRO A 62 -18.25 -12.09 11.65
CA PRO A 62 -17.14 -12.28 10.71
C PRO A 62 -17.54 -12.89 9.36
N ALA A 63 -18.65 -13.66 9.33
CA ALA A 63 -19.14 -14.33 8.13
C ALA A 63 -20.22 -13.53 7.36
N THR A 64 -20.58 -12.33 7.82
CA THR A 64 -21.60 -11.53 7.14
C THR A 64 -20.99 -10.79 5.96
N ALA A 65 -21.54 -10.97 4.76
CA ALA A 65 -21.11 -10.24 3.57
C ALA A 65 -21.27 -8.72 3.75
N ARG A 66 -20.24 -7.96 3.35
CA ARG A 66 -20.19 -6.49 3.41
C ARG A 66 -19.71 -5.95 2.08
N ILE A 67 -20.09 -4.71 1.76
CA ILE A 67 -19.48 -3.94 0.68
C ILE A 67 -18.12 -3.43 1.20
N PRO A 68 -16.99 -3.90 0.67
CA PRO A 68 -15.66 -3.61 1.22
C PRO A 68 -15.13 -2.23 0.80
N ALA A 69 -15.76 -1.57 -0.19
CA ALA A 69 -15.30 -0.32 -0.77
C ALA A 69 -13.80 -0.42 -1.16
N SER A 70 -12.96 0.54 -0.77
CA SER A 70 -11.55 0.52 -1.14
C SER A 70 -10.73 -0.62 -0.52
N VAL A 71 -11.26 -1.41 0.41
CA VAL A 71 -10.61 -2.64 0.89
C VAL A 71 -10.51 -3.69 -0.24
N ASP A 72 -11.38 -3.62 -1.27
CA ASP A 72 -11.28 -4.48 -2.47
C ASP A 72 -9.91 -4.39 -3.15
N LYS A 73 -9.21 -3.26 -2.99
CA LYS A 73 -7.88 -3.06 -3.56
C LYS A 73 -6.89 -4.12 -3.08
N LEU A 74 -7.03 -4.66 -1.86
CA LEU A 74 -6.16 -5.73 -1.36
C LEU A 74 -6.22 -6.98 -2.26
N PHE A 75 -7.40 -7.36 -2.74
CA PHE A 75 -7.56 -8.52 -3.62
C PHE A 75 -7.00 -8.25 -5.01
N VAL A 76 -7.27 -7.07 -5.56
CA VAL A 76 -6.80 -6.68 -6.90
C VAL A 76 -5.27 -6.57 -6.91
N THR A 77 -4.67 -5.94 -5.91
CA THR A 77 -3.21 -5.77 -5.83
C THR A 77 -2.51 -7.11 -5.57
N ALA A 78 -3.03 -7.95 -4.67
CA ALA A 78 -2.48 -9.29 -4.46
C ALA A 78 -2.54 -10.13 -5.75
N THR A 79 -3.65 -10.05 -6.48
CA THR A 79 -3.80 -10.75 -7.77
C THR A 79 -2.81 -10.24 -8.81
N ALA A 80 -2.65 -8.91 -8.93
CA ALA A 80 -1.68 -8.32 -9.85
C ALA A 80 -0.25 -8.77 -9.51
N LEU A 81 0.13 -8.74 -8.23
CA LEU A 81 1.45 -9.20 -7.78
C LEU A 81 1.68 -10.68 -8.08
N LEU A 82 0.70 -11.54 -7.83
CA LEU A 82 0.81 -12.99 -8.08
C LEU A 82 0.87 -13.32 -9.59
N ARG A 83 0.17 -12.55 -10.43
CA ARG A 83 0.08 -12.81 -11.88
C ARG A 83 1.22 -12.19 -12.68
N LEU A 84 1.58 -10.95 -12.35
CA LEU A 84 2.56 -10.17 -13.11
C LEU A 84 3.97 -10.25 -12.47
N GLY A 85 4.03 -10.47 -11.16
CA GLY A 85 5.26 -10.38 -10.38
C GLY A 85 5.56 -8.95 -9.92
N PRO A 86 6.42 -8.79 -8.90
CA PRO A 86 6.72 -7.48 -8.31
C PRO A 86 7.56 -6.57 -9.19
N GLN A 87 8.15 -7.09 -10.27
CA GLN A 87 9.03 -6.36 -11.19
C GLN A 87 8.36 -6.05 -12.54
N ALA A 88 7.05 -6.31 -12.67
CA ALA A 88 6.33 -6.06 -13.91
C ALA A 88 6.31 -4.57 -14.26
N THR A 89 6.58 -4.26 -15.52
CA THR A 89 6.40 -2.92 -16.10
C THR A 89 5.33 -2.97 -17.19
N LEU A 90 4.66 -1.84 -17.42
CA LEU A 90 3.69 -1.67 -18.48
C LEU A 90 4.24 -0.62 -19.44
N ASP A 91 4.67 -1.02 -20.63
CA ASP A 91 5.38 -0.12 -21.54
C ASP A 91 4.46 0.40 -22.65
N THR A 92 4.18 1.71 -22.62
CA THR A 92 3.51 2.41 -23.72
C THR A 92 4.52 2.69 -24.84
N ARG A 93 4.16 2.38 -26.10
CA ARG A 93 5.06 2.46 -27.26
C ARG A 93 4.47 3.32 -28.37
N ALA A 94 5.34 3.98 -29.15
CA ALA A 94 4.97 4.60 -30.42
C ALA A 94 5.47 3.70 -31.55
N VAL A 95 4.60 3.33 -32.48
CA VAL A 95 4.90 2.38 -33.57
C VAL A 95 4.39 2.91 -34.90
N SER A 96 5.04 2.51 -35.99
CA SER A 96 4.54 2.74 -37.35
C SER A 96 4.84 1.52 -38.22
N GLU A 97 3.98 1.26 -39.21
CA GLU A 97 4.23 0.28 -40.26
C GLU A 97 5.10 0.84 -41.39
N ALA A 98 5.16 2.17 -41.52
CA ALA A 98 6.04 2.84 -42.47
C ALA A 98 7.40 3.13 -41.82
N PRO A 99 8.52 2.94 -42.54
CA PRO A 99 9.81 3.45 -42.09
C PRO A 99 9.86 4.98 -42.21
N VAL A 100 10.74 5.59 -41.44
CA VAL A 100 11.15 6.99 -41.65
C VAL A 100 12.04 7.03 -42.90
N ASP A 101 11.76 7.96 -43.83
CA ASP A 101 12.56 8.12 -45.05
C ASP A 101 13.90 8.84 -44.79
N ASP A 102 14.76 8.92 -45.82
CA ASP A 102 16.10 9.53 -45.73
C ASP A 102 16.07 11.02 -45.37
N ASP A 103 14.93 11.69 -45.59
CA ASP A 103 14.70 13.09 -45.22
C ASP A 103 14.20 13.24 -43.77
N GLY A 104 14.04 12.13 -43.04
CA GLY A 104 13.53 12.12 -41.67
C GLY A 104 12.01 12.21 -41.57
N VAL A 105 11.27 11.97 -42.65
CA VAL A 105 9.80 12.06 -42.69
C VAL A 105 9.18 10.68 -42.59
N LEU A 106 8.28 10.51 -41.62
CA LEU A 106 7.39 9.35 -41.58
C LEU A 106 6.20 9.57 -42.52
N ARG A 107 6.14 8.82 -43.62
CA ARG A 107 5.02 8.88 -44.59
C ARG A 107 4.02 7.76 -44.32
N GLY A 108 3.36 7.86 -43.17
CA GLY A 108 2.37 6.91 -42.72
C GLY A 108 1.86 7.28 -41.33
N ASP A 109 1.08 6.38 -40.74
CA ASP A 109 0.51 6.62 -39.43
C ASP A 109 1.54 6.35 -38.32
N LEU A 110 1.58 7.22 -37.31
CA LEU A 110 2.25 6.97 -36.04
C LEU A 110 1.18 6.63 -34.99
N VAL A 111 1.27 5.43 -34.42
CA VAL A 111 0.28 4.90 -33.48
C VAL A 111 0.88 4.80 -32.08
N LEU A 112 0.16 5.33 -31.09
CA LEU A 112 0.50 5.16 -29.68
C LEU A 112 -0.22 3.94 -29.11
N VAL A 113 0.53 2.90 -28.74
CA VAL A 113 0.02 1.66 -28.14
C VAL A 113 0.21 1.72 -26.63
N GLY A 114 -0.90 1.95 -25.91
CA GLY A 114 -0.91 1.98 -24.44
C GLY A 114 -0.93 0.58 -23.83
N ALA A 115 -0.03 0.31 -22.88
CA ALA A 115 -0.02 -0.94 -22.11
C ALA A 115 -0.76 -0.83 -20.76
N GLY A 116 -1.41 0.30 -20.47
CA GLY A 116 -2.10 0.54 -19.20
C GLY A 116 -1.20 1.03 -18.07
N ASP A 117 -0.04 1.63 -18.38
CA ASP A 117 0.83 2.28 -17.39
C ASP A 117 0.06 3.38 -16.64
N PRO A 118 -0.23 3.22 -15.34
CA PRO A 118 -0.96 4.22 -14.56
C PRO A 118 -0.14 5.49 -14.31
N PHE A 119 1.16 5.50 -14.64
CA PHE A 119 2.06 6.64 -14.53
C PHE A 119 2.37 7.31 -15.89
N PHE A 120 1.72 6.90 -16.98
CA PHE A 120 1.90 7.53 -18.28
C PHE A 120 1.23 8.92 -18.31
N GLY A 121 2.03 9.95 -18.02
CA GLY A 121 1.64 11.36 -18.12
C GLY A 121 2.52 12.16 -19.09
N ALA A 122 2.40 13.49 -19.07
CA ALA A 122 3.11 14.39 -19.99
C ALA A 122 4.64 14.18 -20.02
N ALA A 123 5.26 13.92 -18.86
CA ALA A 123 6.69 13.66 -18.78
C ALA A 123 7.08 12.33 -19.46
N ALA A 124 6.26 11.29 -19.32
CA ALA A 124 6.49 10.00 -19.99
C ALA A 124 6.32 10.14 -21.51
N ALA A 125 5.27 10.85 -21.95
CA ALA A 125 5.05 11.14 -23.37
C ALA A 125 6.21 11.96 -23.97
N THR A 126 6.75 12.94 -23.25
CA THR A 126 7.90 13.73 -23.71
C THR A 126 9.18 12.88 -23.80
N ARG A 127 9.39 11.95 -22.86
CA ARG A 127 10.52 11.00 -22.96
C ARG A 127 10.36 10.10 -24.18
N LEU A 128 9.15 9.58 -24.43
CA LEU A 128 8.87 8.72 -25.58
C LEU A 128 9.09 9.47 -26.91
N ALA A 129 8.67 10.73 -27.01
CA ALA A 129 8.87 11.54 -28.21
C ALA A 129 10.34 11.92 -28.48
N ARG A 130 11.24 11.70 -27.52
CA ARG A 130 12.69 11.96 -27.63
C ARG A 130 13.52 10.67 -27.76
N ALA A 131 12.89 9.52 -27.59
CA ALA A 131 13.53 8.21 -27.71
C ALA A 131 13.73 7.85 -29.17
#